data_AF-A0A355FQE3-F1
#
_entry.id   AF-A0A355FQE3-F1
#
_cell.length_a   1.000
_cell.length_b   1.000
_cell.length_c   1.000
_cell.angle_alpha   90.00
_cell.angle_beta   90.00
_cell.angle_gamma   90.00
#
_symmetry.space_group_name_H-M   'P 1'
#
loop_
_entity.id
_entity.type
_entity.pdbx_description
1 polymer ?
#
loop_
_entity_poly.entity_id
_entity_poly.type
_entity_poly.pdbx_seq_one_letter_code
_entity_poly.pdbx_strand_id
1 'polypeptide(L)'
;MMIQQERVYWVQILERLSRPVLANLSKGMLKARMPFAGDKQRREYASLEVSGRLLNGIAPWLELNLKGEEGELHRELGDLARQALAVGTDETSPDFFNFSDGDQPLVDAAFLAQALLRAPTALWEKLNPRVQRNLIA
;
A
#
# COMPACT_ATOMS: atom_id res chain seq x y z
N MET A 1 -0.08 26.87 -16.88
CA MET A 1 -0.07 27.25 -15.45
C MET A 1 -1.09 26.46 -14.62
N MET A 2 -2.33 26.21 -15.09
CA MET A 2 -3.32 25.39 -14.35
C MET A 2 -2.90 23.92 -14.13
N ILE A 3 -2.38 23.23 -15.16
CA ILE A 3 -1.97 21.81 -15.07
C ILE A 3 -0.89 21.57 -13.99
N GLN A 4 0.05 22.53 -13.81
CA GLN A 4 1.08 22.41 -12.78
C GLN A 4 0.48 22.45 -11.37
N GLN A 5 -0.52 23.30 -11.14
CA GLN A 5 -1.20 23.38 -9.84
C GLN A 5 -2.07 22.14 -9.58
N GLU A 6 -2.73 21.60 -10.61
CA GLU A 6 -3.48 20.35 -10.51
C GLU A 6 -2.58 19.17 -10.15
N ARG A 7 -1.41 19.04 -10.79
CA ARG A 7 -0.44 17.98 -10.45
C ARG A 7 0.03 18.08 -9.00
N VAL A 8 0.42 19.28 -8.57
CA VAL A 8 0.85 19.51 -7.19
C VAL A 8 -0.26 19.15 -6.20
N TYR A 9 -1.50 19.57 -6.48
CA TYR A 9 -2.66 19.23 -5.66
C TYR A 9 -2.85 17.71 -5.54
N TRP A 10 -2.86 16.98 -6.65
CA TRP A 10 -3.06 15.53 -6.63
C TRP A 10 -1.92 14.79 -5.94
N VAL A 11 -0.68 15.24 -6.09
CA VAL A 11 0.48 14.69 -5.37
C VAL A 11 0.34 14.93 -3.86
N GLN A 12 -0.12 16.11 -3.43
CA GLN A 12 -0.37 16.40 -2.01
C GLN A 12 -1.47 15.51 -1.43
N ILE A 13 -2.55 15.26 -2.19
CA ILE A 13 -3.61 14.32 -1.77
C ILE A 13 -3.07 12.90 -1.67
N LEU A 14 -2.30 12.45 -2.68
CA LEU A 14 -1.64 11.15 -2.68
C LEU A 14 -0.77 10.97 -1.43
N GLU A 15 0.09 11.95 -1.13
CA GLU A 15 0.95 11.93 0.05
C GLU A 15 0.14 11.84 1.35
N ARG A 16 -0.87 12.70 1.48
CA ARG A 16 -1.73 12.76 2.66
C ARG A 16 -2.44 11.44 2.95
N LEU A 17 -2.86 10.73 1.91
CA LEU A 17 -3.50 9.40 2.04
C LEU A 17 -2.45 8.30 2.29
N SER A 18 -1.30 8.39 1.62
CA SER A 18 -0.29 7.32 1.65
C SER A 18 0.43 7.24 2.99
N ARG A 19 0.84 8.38 3.56
CA ARG A 19 1.66 8.42 4.78
C ARG A 19 1.06 7.67 5.97
N PRO A 20 -0.20 7.91 6.40
CA PRO A 20 -0.74 7.23 7.57
C PRO A 20 -0.91 5.72 7.36
N VAL A 21 -1.11 5.25 6.13
CA VAL A 21 -1.25 3.82 5.84
C VAL A 21 0.12 3.16 5.79
N LEU A 22 0.99 3.60 4.88
CA LEU A 22 2.26 2.95 4.62
C LEU A 22 3.24 3.09 5.80
N ALA A 23 3.26 4.23 6.49
CA ALA A 23 4.18 4.45 7.61
C ALA A 23 3.80 3.68 8.88
N ASN A 24 2.50 3.43 9.10
CA ASN A 24 2.08 2.59 10.21
C ASN A 24 2.20 1.10 9.85
N LEU A 25 1.85 0.71 8.62
CA LEU A 25 1.96 -0.69 8.19
C LEU A 25 3.42 -1.16 8.13
N SER A 26 4.35 -0.35 7.60
CA SER A 26 5.79 -0.67 7.61
C SER A 26 6.38 -0.87 9.02
N LYS A 27 5.65 -0.48 10.07
CA LYS A 27 6.03 -0.65 11.48
C LYS A 27 5.19 -1.69 12.22
N GLY A 28 4.25 -2.37 11.55
CA GLY A 28 3.29 -3.27 12.20
C GLY A 28 2.38 -2.56 13.20
N MET A 29 2.03 -1.29 12.92
CA MET A 29 1.16 -0.47 13.78
C MET A 29 -0.14 -0.01 13.11
N LEU A 30 -0.45 -0.45 11.89
CA LEU A 30 -1.61 0.02 11.12
C LEU A 30 -2.91 -0.37 11.82
N LYS A 31 -3.18 -1.66 12.06
CA LYS A 31 -4.37 -2.13 12.79
C LYS A 31 -4.47 -1.49 14.17
N ALA A 32 -3.35 -1.26 14.86
CA ALA A 32 -3.31 -0.67 16.19
C ALA A 32 -3.70 0.82 16.21
N ARG A 33 -3.26 1.58 15.20
CA ARG A 33 -3.44 3.04 15.11
C ARG A 33 -4.60 3.48 14.23
N MET A 34 -5.17 2.56 13.45
CA MET A 34 -6.28 2.87 12.56
C MET A 34 -7.50 3.30 13.39
N PRO A 35 -8.06 4.50 13.15
CA PRO A 35 -9.31 4.90 13.76
C PRO A 35 -10.40 3.99 13.22
N PHE A 36 -11.04 3.24 14.11
CA PHE A 36 -12.06 2.29 13.74
C PHE A 36 -13.43 2.76 14.22
N ALA A 37 -14.33 2.98 13.27
CA ALA A 37 -15.74 3.28 13.54
C ALA A 37 -16.58 2.19 12.85
N GLY A 38 -17.13 1.26 13.62
CA GLY A 38 -17.93 0.15 13.08
C GLY A 38 -17.84 -1.13 13.91
N ASP A 39 -18.22 -2.25 13.32
CA ASP A 39 -18.20 -3.58 13.93
C ASP A 39 -16.78 -4.11 14.07
N LYS A 40 -16.38 -4.52 15.28
CA LYS A 40 -15.05 -5.06 15.58
C LYS A 40 -14.66 -6.20 14.65
N GLN A 41 -15.61 -6.98 14.15
CA GLN A 41 -15.35 -8.07 13.21
C GLN A 41 -14.77 -7.58 11.87
N ARG A 42 -15.08 -6.35 11.45
CA ARG A 42 -14.50 -5.78 10.21
C ARG A 42 -13.06 -5.31 10.38
N ARG A 43 -12.52 -5.33 11.60
CA ARG A 43 -11.13 -4.96 11.86
C ARG A 43 -10.13 -5.95 11.24
N GLU A 44 -10.54 -7.21 11.09
CA GLU A 44 -9.70 -8.26 10.51
C GLU A 44 -9.38 -8.00 9.03
N TYR A 45 -10.30 -7.38 8.28
CA TYR A 45 -10.09 -7.03 6.87
C TYR A 45 -9.36 -5.71 6.66
N ALA A 46 -9.41 -4.82 7.66
CA ALA A 46 -9.10 -3.41 7.49
C ALA A 46 -7.67 -3.13 6.99
N SER A 47 -6.69 -3.95 7.39
CA SER A 47 -5.29 -3.79 6.97
C SER A 47 -5.12 -4.05 5.47
N LEU A 48 -5.62 -5.17 4.97
CA LEU A 48 -5.53 -5.52 3.56
C LEU A 48 -6.43 -4.60 2.72
N GLU A 49 -7.64 -4.31 3.18
CA GLU A 49 -8.59 -3.41 2.48
C GLU A 49 -7.97 -2.03 2.21
N VAL A 50 -7.49 -1.35 3.26
CA VAL A 50 -6.94 0.00 3.10
C VAL A 50 -5.66 0.00 2.27
N SER A 51 -4.81 -1.03 2.44
CA SER A 51 -3.50 -1.10 1.80
C SER A 51 -3.64 -1.46 0.33
N GLY A 52 -4.45 -2.46 -0.01
CA GLY A 52 -4.73 -2.86 -1.39
C GLY A 52 -5.36 -1.73 -2.18
N ARG A 53 -6.37 -1.03 -1.61
CA ARG A 53 -7.03 0.11 -2.27
C ARG A 53 -6.07 1.28 -2.49
N LEU A 54 -5.29 1.64 -1.46
CA LEU A 54 -4.29 2.70 -1.58
C LEU A 54 -3.25 2.36 -2.66
N LEU A 55 -2.62 1.19 -2.56
CA LEU A 55 -1.57 0.77 -3.49
C LEU A 55 -2.10 0.71 -4.92
N ASN A 56 -3.31 0.19 -5.15
CA ASN A 56 -3.90 0.18 -6.49
C ASN A 56 -4.14 1.59 -7.04
N GLY A 57 -4.50 2.55 -6.18
CA GLY A 57 -4.69 3.94 -6.56
C GLY A 57 -3.38 4.63 -6.94
N ILE A 58 -2.30 4.38 -6.19
CA ILE A 58 -1.01 5.07 -6.39
C ILE A 58 -0.02 4.32 -7.28
N ALA A 59 -0.29 3.06 -7.63
CA ALA A 59 0.60 2.21 -8.43
C ALA A 59 1.11 2.88 -9.72
N PRO A 60 0.26 3.49 -10.58
CA PRO A 60 0.76 4.15 -11.79
C PRO A 60 1.75 5.28 -11.49
N TRP A 61 1.55 6.02 -10.40
CA TRP A 61 2.46 7.08 -9.99
C TRP A 61 3.78 6.51 -9.46
N LEU A 62 3.73 5.40 -8.72
CA LEU A 62 4.93 4.67 -8.26
C LEU A 62 5.76 4.08 -9.40
N GLU A 63 5.15 3.73 -10.53
CA GLU A 63 5.85 3.19 -11.70
C GLU A 63 6.57 4.27 -12.53
N LEU A 64 6.27 5.55 -12.31
CA LEU A 64 6.92 6.65 -13.04
C LEU A 64 8.41 6.79 -12.68
N ASN A 65 9.18 7.41 -13.57
CA ASN A 65 10.54 7.85 -13.32
C ASN A 65 10.57 9.36 -13.05
N LEU A 66 10.45 9.74 -11.78
CA LEU A 66 10.33 11.14 -11.34
C LEU A 66 11.65 11.72 -10.83
N LYS A 67 11.86 13.02 -11.07
CA LYS A 67 13.05 13.78 -10.68
C LYS A 67 12.67 15.03 -9.87
N GLY A 68 13.64 15.65 -9.21
CA GLY A 68 13.41 16.81 -8.34
C GLY A 68 12.64 16.43 -7.07
N GLU A 69 11.95 17.41 -6.49
CA GLU A 69 11.21 17.27 -5.21
C GLU A 69 10.15 16.17 -5.28
N GLU A 70 9.34 16.10 -6.34
CA GLU A 70 8.36 15.03 -6.51
C GLU A 70 9.03 13.65 -6.60
N GLY A 71 10.23 13.59 -7.20
CA GLY A 71 11.05 12.38 -7.28
C GLY A 71 11.57 11.91 -5.92
N GLU A 72 11.81 12.81 -4.97
CA GLU A 72 12.19 12.44 -3.60
C GLU A 72 11.03 11.79 -2.86
N LEU A 73 9.85 12.42 -2.90
CA LEU A 73 8.62 11.86 -2.34
C LEU A 73 8.27 10.50 -2.99
N HIS A 74 8.44 10.39 -4.31
CA HIS A 74 8.25 9.16 -5.06
C HIS A 74 9.14 8.01 -4.58
N ARG A 75 10.43 8.27 -4.38
CA ARG A 75 11.35 7.26 -3.83
C ARG A 75 10.97 6.88 -2.42
N GLU A 76 10.69 7.86 -1.55
CA GLU A 76 10.30 7.64 -0.16
C GLU A 76 9.06 6.75 -0.07
N LEU A 77 7.96 7.12 -0.74
CA LEU A 77 6.71 6.35 -0.69
C LEU A 77 6.85 4.99 -1.37
N GLY A 78 7.68 4.86 -2.40
CA GLY A 78 7.99 3.57 -3.00
C GLY A 78 8.71 2.63 -2.02
N ASP A 79 9.72 3.12 -1.30
CA ASP A 79 10.42 2.33 -0.27
C ASP A 79 9.46 1.94 0.86
N LEU A 80 8.65 2.89 1.31
CA LEU A 80 7.67 2.68 2.36
C LEU A 80 6.60 1.65 1.93
N ALA A 81 6.14 1.68 0.68
CA ALA A 81 5.21 0.70 0.13
C ALA A 81 5.80 -0.72 0.16
N ARG A 82 7.06 -0.89 -0.24
CA ARG A 82 7.73 -2.19 -0.21
C ARG A 82 7.95 -2.70 1.22
N GLN A 83 8.31 -1.82 2.15
CA GLN A 83 8.41 -2.17 3.58
C GLN A 83 7.05 -2.55 4.16
N ALA A 84 6.00 -1.80 3.81
CA ALA A 84 4.63 -2.09 4.22
C ALA A 84 4.16 -3.45 3.69
N LEU A 85 4.43 -3.78 2.43
CA LEU A 85 4.15 -5.11 1.86
C LEU A 85 4.94 -6.21 2.58
N ALA A 86 6.19 -5.95 2.94
CA ALA A 86 7.01 -6.91 3.68
C ALA A 86 6.42 -7.25 5.06
N VAL A 87 5.77 -6.28 5.72
CA VAL A 87 5.11 -6.48 7.01
C VAL A 87 3.70 -7.07 6.86
N GLY A 88 2.93 -6.61 5.87
CA GLY A 88 1.57 -7.09 5.62
C GLY A 88 1.52 -8.54 5.14
N THR A 89 2.60 -9.05 4.53
CA THR A 89 2.69 -10.43 4.02
C THR A 89 3.49 -11.36 4.95
N ASP A 90 3.93 -10.89 6.11
CA ASP A 90 4.62 -11.70 7.11
C ASP A 90 3.60 -12.27 8.10
N GLU A 91 3.43 -13.60 8.13
CA GLU A 91 2.46 -14.30 8.99
C GLU A 91 2.66 -14.03 10.49
N THR A 92 3.87 -13.64 10.89
CA THR A 92 4.20 -13.31 12.28
C THR A 92 3.89 -11.86 12.66
N SER A 93 3.53 -11.04 11.66
CA SER A 93 3.24 -9.62 11.85
C SER A 93 1.88 -9.44 12.53
N PRO A 94 1.76 -8.50 13.49
CA PRO A 94 0.47 -8.10 14.03
C PRO A 94 -0.45 -7.48 12.95
N ASP A 95 0.13 -7.01 11.85
CA ASP A 95 -0.56 -6.42 10.71
C ASP A 95 -0.68 -7.36 9.50
N PHE A 96 -0.41 -8.66 9.68
CA PHE A 96 -0.58 -9.65 8.62
C PHE A 96 -1.95 -9.52 7.94
N PHE A 97 -1.91 -9.56 6.61
CA PHE A 97 -3.08 -9.45 5.77
C PHE A 97 -3.90 -10.75 5.84
N ASN A 98 -5.19 -10.60 6.09
CA ASN A 98 -6.12 -11.70 5.97
C ASN A 98 -6.40 -11.97 4.49
N PHE A 99 -5.86 -13.06 3.95
CA PHE A 99 -6.07 -13.51 2.57
C PHE A 99 -7.14 -14.61 2.42
N SER A 100 -7.59 -15.25 3.52
CA SER A 100 -8.35 -16.51 3.47
C SER A 100 -9.67 -16.51 4.22
N ASP A 101 -9.83 -15.68 5.25
CA ASP A 101 -10.92 -15.86 6.21
C ASP A 101 -12.05 -14.87 5.96
N GLY A 102 -13.25 -15.38 5.66
CA GLY A 102 -14.45 -14.58 5.41
C GLY A 102 -14.66 -14.21 3.95
N ASP A 103 -15.67 -13.36 3.68
CA ASP A 103 -16.14 -13.12 2.30
C ASP A 103 -15.40 -11.96 1.58
N GLN A 104 -14.70 -11.10 2.32
CA GLN A 104 -14.03 -9.90 1.78
C GLN A 104 -12.60 -10.09 1.22
N PRO A 105 -11.75 -11.01 1.74
CA PRO A 105 -10.35 -11.11 1.33
C PRO A 105 -10.12 -11.25 -0.17
N LEU A 106 -11.02 -11.92 -0.89
CA LEU A 106 -10.91 -12.05 -2.35
C LEU A 106 -10.90 -10.70 -3.07
N VAL A 107 -11.76 -9.77 -2.65
CA VAL A 107 -11.87 -8.44 -3.28
C VAL A 107 -10.65 -7.59 -2.92
N ASP A 108 -10.22 -7.63 -1.67
CA ASP A 108 -9.09 -6.81 -1.22
C ASP A 108 -7.76 -7.34 -1.77
N ALA A 109 -7.62 -8.66 -1.89
CA ALA A 109 -6.50 -9.30 -2.58
C ALA A 109 -6.49 -8.95 -4.08
N ALA A 110 -7.65 -8.85 -4.73
CA ALA A 110 -7.73 -8.41 -6.14
C ALA A 110 -7.23 -6.97 -6.33
N PHE A 111 -7.53 -6.06 -5.39
CA PHE A 111 -6.95 -4.71 -5.42
C PHE A 111 -5.43 -4.73 -5.28
N LEU A 112 -4.90 -5.53 -4.35
CA LEU A 112 -3.47 -5.68 -4.19
C LEU A 112 -2.80 -6.27 -5.44
N ALA A 113 -3.35 -7.35 -6.00
CA ALA A 113 -2.87 -7.96 -7.23
C ALA A 113 -2.87 -6.97 -8.40
N GLN A 114 -3.94 -6.17 -8.55
CA GLN A 114 -4.02 -5.12 -9.56
C GLN A 114 -2.93 -4.06 -9.37
N ALA A 115 -2.60 -3.69 -8.13
CA ALA A 115 -1.51 -2.75 -7.84
C ALA A 115 -0.16 -3.28 -8.34
N LEU A 116 0.14 -4.55 -8.10
CA LEU A 116 1.38 -5.20 -8.55
C LEU A 116 1.46 -5.22 -10.08
N LEU A 117 0.36 -5.53 -10.77
CA LEU A 117 0.28 -5.54 -12.23
C LEU A 117 0.45 -4.15 -12.86
N ARG A 118 -0.02 -3.10 -12.18
CA ARG A 118 0.09 -1.71 -12.66
C ARG A 118 1.44 -1.07 -12.36
N ALA A 119 2.19 -1.61 -11.41
CA ALA A 119 3.53 -1.15 -11.03
C ALA A 119 4.51 -2.32 -10.94
N PRO A 120 4.77 -3.03 -12.05
CA PRO A 120 5.58 -4.25 -12.05
C PRO A 120 7.01 -3.97 -11.58
N THR A 121 7.61 -2.84 -11.93
CA THR A 121 8.96 -2.51 -11.46
C THR A 121 8.93 -2.07 -10.00
N ALA A 122 8.07 -1.11 -9.67
CA ALA A 122 8.10 -0.43 -8.38
C ALA A 122 7.58 -1.29 -7.22
N LEU A 123 6.54 -2.11 -7.48
CA LEU A 123 5.85 -2.90 -6.47
C LEU A 123 6.07 -4.42 -6.60
N TRP A 124 6.66 -4.92 -7.68
CA TRP A 124 6.98 -6.35 -7.80
C TRP A 124 8.47 -6.63 -7.92
N GLU A 125 9.16 -6.19 -8.96
CA GLU A 125 10.57 -6.54 -9.23
C GLU A 125 11.52 -6.06 -8.12
N LYS A 126 11.26 -4.88 -7.55
CA LYS A 126 12.06 -4.31 -6.45
C LYS A 126 11.78 -4.92 -5.08
N LEU A 127 10.81 -5.83 -4.95
CA LEU A 127 10.53 -6.49 -3.68
C LEU A 127 11.66 -7.45 -3.30
N ASN A 128 11.85 -7.62 -2.00
CA ASN A 128 12.68 -8.72 -1.51
C ASN A 128 12.05 -10.06 -1.97
N PRO A 129 12.84 -11.05 -2.43
CA PRO A 129 12.33 -12.35 -2.88
C PRO A 129 11.48 -13.10 -1.85
N ARG A 130 11.67 -12.86 -0.55
CA ARG A 130 10.77 -13.36 0.51
C ARG A 130 9.36 -12.81 0.34
N VAL A 131 9.22 -11.51 0.14
CA VAL A 131 7.92 -10.84 0.00
C VAL A 131 7.22 -11.27 -1.28
N GLN A 132 7.95 -11.42 -2.38
CA GLN A 132 7.40 -11.98 -3.61
C GLN A 132 6.82 -13.38 -3.39
N ARG A 133 7.55 -14.26 -2.70
CA ARG A 133 7.06 -15.61 -2.36
C ARG A 133 5.80 -15.57 -1.50
N ASN A 134 5.76 -14.71 -0.49
CA ASN A 134 4.59 -14.60 0.38
C ASN A 134 3.35 -14.09 -0.37
N LEU A 135 3.51 -13.27 -1.41
CA LEU A 135 2.41 -12.74 -2.22
C LEU A 135 1.79 -13.74 -3.19
N ILE A 136 2.51 -14.81 -3.55
CA ILE A 136 2.05 -15.83 -4.51
C ILE A 136 1.76 -17.19 -3.85
N ALA A 137 1.95 -17.27 -2.53
CA ALA A 137 1.75 -18.48 -1.74
C ALA A 137 0.28 -18.83 -1.56
#